data_AF-A0A1E8GQ56-F1
#
_entry.id   AF-A0A1E8GQ56-F1
#
_cell.length_a   1.000
_cell.length_b   1.000
_cell.length_c   1.000
_cell.angle_alpha   90.00
_cell.angle_beta   90.00
_cell.angle_gamma   90.00
#
_symmetry.space_group_name_H-M   'P 1'
#
loop_
_entity.id
_entity.type
_entity.pdbx_description
1 polymer ?
#
loop_
_entity_poly.entity_id
_entity_poly.type
_entity_poly.pdbx_seq_one_letter_code
_entity_poly.pdbx_strand_id
1 'polypeptide(L)'
;MKITIYLILALYGILLAYSLISLRKKYSLPNWLSFFNLLGSFFLLISWINKIFVPLGLIILLITGPINGYLMNGKVNLKHLMIKIILSAILLTWSFII
;
A
#
# COMPACT_ATOMS: atom_id res chain seq x y z
N MET A 1 0.05 1.05 -22.61
CA MET A 1 0.82 0.60 -21.42
C MET A 1 0.72 1.53 -20.23
N LYS A 2 0.85 2.88 -20.37
CA LYS A 2 0.69 3.87 -19.28
C LYS A 2 -0.59 3.71 -18.47
N ILE A 3 -1.74 3.70 -19.16
CA ILE A 3 -3.08 3.61 -18.54
C ILE A 3 -3.21 2.33 -17.71
N THR A 4 -2.67 1.21 -18.22
CA THR A 4 -2.72 -0.10 -17.57
C THR A 4 -2.03 -0.10 -16.20
N ILE A 5 -0.90 0.60 -16.05
CA ILE A 5 -0.15 0.66 -14.79
C ILE A 5 -0.86 1.52 -13.75
N TYR A 6 -1.36 2.69 -14.13
CA TYR A 6 -2.14 3.52 -13.22
C TYR A 6 -3.43 2.82 -12.78
N LEU A 7 -4.02 2.01 -13.66
CA LEU A 7 -5.18 1.18 -13.31
C LEU A 7 -4.80 0.09 -12.29
N ILE A 8 -3.66 -0.57 -12.46
CA ILE A 8 -3.12 -1.53 -11.49
C ILE A 8 -2.82 -0.86 -10.14
N LEU A 9 -2.19 0.33 -10.15
CA LEU A 9 -1.90 1.11 -8.93
C LEU A 9 -3.18 1.55 -8.21
N ALA A 10 -4.19 1.99 -8.96
CA ALA A 10 -5.48 2.35 -8.42
C ALA A 10 -6.19 1.14 -7.80
N LEU A 11 -6.23 0.00 -8.51
CA LEU A 11 -6.79 -1.24 -7.98
C LEU A 11 -6.06 -1.71 -6.71
N TYR A 12 -4.73 -1.59 -6.70
CA TYR A 12 -3.92 -1.92 -5.52
C TYR A 12 -4.25 -1.00 -4.34
N GLY A 13 -4.36 0.31 -4.57
CA GLY A 13 -4.77 1.29 -3.57
C GLY A 13 -6.17 1.01 -3.00
N ILE A 14 -7.13 0.65 -3.85
CA ILE A 14 -8.51 0.28 -3.47
C ILE A 14 -8.52 -0.99 -2.61
N LEU A 15 -7.83 -2.04 -3.04
CA LEU A 15 -7.73 -3.30 -2.29
C LEU A 15 -7.16 -3.06 -0.89
N LEU A 16 -6.12 -2.24 -0.79
CA LEU A 16 -5.50 -1.89 0.49
C LEU A 16 -6.45 -1.06 1.37
N ALA A 17 -7.16 -0.07 0.81
CA ALA A 17 -8.13 0.72 1.55
C ALA A 17 -9.30 -0.16 2.06
N TYR A 18 -9.81 -1.07 1.22
CA TYR A 18 -10.84 -2.03 1.60
C TYR A 18 -10.37 -2.99 2.69
N SER A 19 -9.15 -3.52 2.56
CA SER A 19 -8.53 -4.36 3.58
C SER A 19 -8.48 -3.65 4.92
N LEU A 20 -8.18 -2.35 4.92
CA LEU A 20 -8.10 -1.56 6.14
C LEU A 20 -9.45 -1.38 6.84
N ILE A 21 -10.52 -1.15 6.09
CA ILE A 21 -11.87 -1.02 6.64
C ILE A 21 -12.27 -2.31 7.36
N SER A 22 -11.98 -3.46 6.75
CA SER A 22 -12.21 -4.78 7.34
C SER A 22 -11.36 -5.00 8.60
N LEU A 23 -10.07 -4.63 8.54
CA LEU A 23 -9.15 -4.79 9.66
C LEU A 23 -9.47 -3.87 10.83
N ARG A 24 -9.89 -2.63 10.57
CA ARG A 24 -10.24 -1.66 11.62
C ARG A 24 -11.42 -2.16 12.44
N LYS A 25 -12.43 -2.76 11.78
CA LYS A 25 -13.58 -3.36 12.47
C LYS A 25 -13.21 -4.57 13.33
N LYS A 26 -12.21 -5.36 12.91
CA LYS A 26 -11.87 -6.64 13.55
C LYS A 26 -10.77 -6.53 14.63
N TYR A 27 -9.79 -5.65 14.46
CA TYR A 27 -8.57 -5.61 15.27
C TYR A 27 -8.34 -4.28 16.00
N SER A 28 -9.33 -3.37 16.02
CA SER A 28 -9.23 -2.07 16.70
C SER A 28 -7.93 -1.31 16.37
N LEU A 29 -7.63 -1.21 15.07
CA LEU A 29 -6.41 -0.55 14.59
C LEU A 29 -6.29 0.88 15.13
N PRO A 30 -5.09 1.31 15.56
CA PRO A 30 -4.84 2.70 15.96
C PRO A 30 -5.24 3.69 14.85
N ASN A 31 -5.79 4.84 15.25
CA ASN A 31 -6.25 5.86 14.29
C ASN A 31 -5.10 6.39 13.42
N TRP A 32 -3.90 6.60 13.99
CA TRP A 32 -2.73 7.06 13.25
C TRP A 32 -2.31 6.05 12.16
N LEU A 33 -2.35 4.76 12.47
CA LEU A 33 -1.99 3.70 11.52
C LEU A 33 -3.04 3.59 10.40
N SER A 34 -4.31 3.75 10.75
CA SER A 34 -5.40 3.83 9.78
C SER A 34 -5.22 5.01 8.83
N PHE A 35 -4.84 6.18 9.36
CA PHE A 35 -4.56 7.38 8.57
C PHE A 35 -3.41 7.15 7.59
N PHE A 36 -2.27 6.62 8.02
CA PHE A 36 -1.14 6.39 7.12
C PHE A 36 -1.46 5.40 6.01
N ASN A 37 -2.12 4.28 6.31
CA ASN A 37 -2.52 3.34 5.27
C ASN A 37 -3.49 3.98 4.26
N LEU A 38 -4.46 4.78 4.71
CA LEU A 38 -5.37 5.53 3.82
C LEU A 38 -4.60 6.56 2.98
N LEU A 39 -3.65 7.28 3.59
CA LEU A 39 -2.81 8.24 2.90
C LEU A 39 -1.96 7.57 1.81
N GLY A 40 -1.37 6.41 2.11
CA GLY A 40 -0.62 5.61 1.14
C GLY A 40 -1.49 5.13 -0.02
N SER A 41 -2.67 4.57 0.29
CA SER A 41 -3.67 4.20 -0.72
C SER A 41 -4.14 5.38 -1.58
N PHE A 42 -4.33 6.55 -0.95
CA PHE A 42 -4.73 7.76 -1.64
C PHE A 42 -3.65 8.21 -2.64
N PHE A 43 -2.38 8.24 -2.23
CA PHE A 43 -1.28 8.56 -3.15
C PHE A 43 -1.19 7.60 -4.34
N LEU A 44 -1.46 6.32 -4.15
CA LEU A 44 -1.52 5.37 -5.27
C LEU A 44 -2.70 5.64 -6.21
N LEU A 45 -3.87 5.98 -5.67
CA LEU A 45 -5.06 6.34 -6.46
C LEU A 45 -4.85 7.58 -7.32
N ILE A 46 -4.18 8.60 -6.78
CA ILE A 46 -3.91 9.86 -7.49
C ILE A 46 -2.57 9.86 -8.25
N SER A 47 -1.89 8.72 -8.34
CA SER A 47 -0.56 8.61 -8.95
C SER A 47 -0.50 9.01 -10.43
N TRP A 48 -1.63 8.95 -11.14
CA TRP A 48 -1.78 9.43 -12.51
C TRP A 48 -1.57 10.96 -12.65
N ILE A 49 -1.76 11.72 -11.59
CA ILE A 49 -1.57 13.19 -11.56
C ILE A 49 -0.08 13.53 -11.47
N ASN A 50 0.65 12.83 -10.59
CA ASN A 50 2.09 13.04 -10.40
C ASN A 50 2.78 11.73 -10.03
N LYS A 51 3.83 11.40 -10.80
CA LYS A 51 4.65 10.19 -10.61
C LYS A 51 5.26 10.08 -9.22
N ILE A 52 5.52 11.21 -8.54
CA ILE A 52 6.09 11.21 -7.18
C ILE A 52 5.16 10.58 -6.14
N PHE A 53 3.86 10.50 -6.40
CA PHE A 53 2.92 9.86 -5.49
C PHE A 53 3.07 8.33 -5.45
N VAL A 54 3.65 7.70 -6.49
CA VAL A 54 3.93 6.26 -6.47
C VAL A 54 4.94 5.90 -5.37
N PRO A 55 6.18 6.45 -5.35
CA PRO A 55 7.12 6.15 -4.28
C PRO A 55 6.58 6.52 -2.91
N LEU A 56 5.91 7.68 -2.77
CA LEU A 56 5.33 8.10 -1.48
C LEU A 56 4.29 7.10 -0.98
N GLY A 57 3.34 6.69 -1.83
CA GLY A 57 2.32 5.71 -1.50
C GLY A 57 2.92 4.36 -1.11
N LEU A 58 3.87 3.87 -1.91
CA LEU A 58 4.52 2.58 -1.67
C LEU A 58 5.36 2.57 -0.39
N ILE A 59 6.13 3.62 -0.11
CA ILE A 59 6.93 3.73 1.12
C ILE A 59 6.03 3.70 2.35
N ILE A 60 4.96 4.50 2.35
CA ILE A 60 4.02 4.53 3.47
C ILE A 60 3.42 3.14 3.70
N LEU A 61 2.97 2.47 2.64
CA LEU A 61 2.36 1.13 2.70
C LEU A 61 3.35 0.01 3.07
N LEU A 62 4.63 0.19 2.74
CA LEU A 62 5.72 -0.70 3.16
C LEU A 62 6.02 -0.58 4.64
N ILE A 63 5.93 0.63 5.22
CA ILE A 63 6.14 0.86 6.65
C ILE A 63 4.92 0.37 7.45
N THR A 64 3.70 0.69 7.01
CA THR A 64 2.48 0.30 7.73
C THR A 64 2.20 -1.20 7.60
N GLY A 65 2.64 -1.86 6.52
CA GLY A 65 2.45 -3.29 6.28
C GLY A 65 2.91 -4.22 7.42
N PRO A 66 4.18 -4.18 7.85
CA PRO A 66 4.67 -4.99 8.97
C PRO A 66 3.98 -4.64 10.29
N ILE A 67 3.65 -3.36 10.54
CA ILE A 67 2.92 -2.94 11.74
C ILE A 67 1.51 -3.56 11.74
N ASN A 68 0.79 -3.49 10.62
CA ASN A 68 -0.51 -4.15 10.47
C ASN A 68 -0.40 -5.67 10.72
N GLY A 69 0.61 -6.32 10.13
CA GLY A 69 0.83 -7.76 10.30
C GLY A 69 1.13 -8.17 11.74
N TYR A 70 1.94 -7.36 12.44
CA TYR A 70 2.25 -7.57 13.85
C TYR A 70 1.00 -7.41 14.74
N LEU A 71 0.22 -6.34 14.55
CA LEU A 71 -1.00 -6.11 15.33
C LEU A 71 -2.07 -7.20 15.11
N MET A 72 -2.13 -7.78 13.90
CA MET A 72 -3.12 -8.82 13.59
C MET A 72 -2.73 -10.20 14.12
N ASN A 73 -1.44 -10.55 14.05
CA ASN A 73 -0.97 -11.94 14.26
C ASN A 73 0.01 -12.09 15.44
N GLY A 74 0.32 -10.99 16.15
CA GLY A 74 1.38 -10.94 17.18
C GLY A 74 2.81 -11.09 16.63
N LYS A 75 2.97 -11.25 15.31
CA LYS A 75 4.26 -11.43 14.63
C LYS A 75 4.22 -10.90 13.21
N VAL A 76 5.36 -10.41 12.74
CA VAL A 76 5.54 -10.02 11.34
C VAL A 76 5.78 -11.27 10.50
N ASN A 77 4.90 -11.55 9.53
CA ASN A 77 5.14 -12.62 8.57
C ASN A 77 6.16 -12.16 7.52
N LEU A 78 7.41 -12.59 7.69
CA LEU A 78 8.52 -12.22 6.81
C LEU A 78 8.28 -12.59 5.34
N LYS A 79 7.63 -13.73 5.06
CA LYS A 79 7.30 -14.12 3.68
C LYS A 79 6.36 -13.11 3.03
N HIS A 80 5.33 -12.68 3.75
CA HIS A 80 4.38 -11.68 3.26
C HIS A 80 5.02 -10.29 3.12
N LEU A 81 5.94 -9.94 4.02
CA LEU A 81 6.71 -8.70 3.92
C LEU A 81 7.61 -8.69 2.68
N MET A 82 8.33 -9.79 2.42
CA MET A 82 9.17 -9.92 1.21
C MET A 82 8.33 -9.81 -0.07
N ILE A 83 7.18 -10.48 -0.14
CA ILE A 83 6.27 -10.37 -1.29
C ILE A 83 5.84 -8.90 -1.48
N LYS A 84 5.49 -8.19 -0.41
CA LYS A 84 5.15 -6.76 -0.47
C LYS A 84 6.32 -5.90 -0.98
N ILE A 85 7.55 -6.16 -0.52
CA ILE A 85 8.75 -5.44 -0.96
C ILE A 85 8.98 -5.67 -2.45
N ILE A 86 8.96 -6.93 -2.91
CA ILE A 86 9.17 -7.29 -4.32
C ILE A 86 8.10 -6.64 -5.20
N LEU A 87 6.82 -6.75 -4.83
CA LEU A 87 5.73 -6.12 -5.58
C LEU A 87 5.86 -4.60 -5.62
N SER A 88 6.21 -3.97 -4.49
CA SER A 88 6.42 -2.52 -4.44
C SER A 88 7.59 -2.09 -5.32
N ALA A 89 8.69 -2.84 -5.31
CA ALA A 89 9.84 -2.58 -6.18
C ALA A 89 9.45 -2.69 -7.66
N ILE A 90 8.74 -3.76 -8.06
CA ILE A 90 8.28 -3.93 -9.45
C ILE A 90 7.37 -2.76 -9.87
N LEU A 91 6.37 -2.42 -9.06
CA LEU A 91 5.45 -1.32 -9.33
C LEU A 91 6.18 0.03 -9.43
N LEU A 92 7.18 0.24 -8.56
CA LEU A 92 8.01 1.43 -8.59
C LEU A 92 8.80 1.52 -9.90
N THR A 93 9.55 0.47 -10.26
CA THR A 93 10.36 0.47 -11.48
C THR A 93 9.49 0.68 -12.73
N TRP A 94 8.32 0.05 -12.78
CA TRP A 94 7.38 0.21 -13.89
C TRP A 94 6.78 1.62 -13.97
N SER A 95 6.62 2.32 -12.84
CA SER A 95 6.16 3.71 -12.82
C SER A 95 7.18 4.72 -13.35
N PHE A 96 8.48 4.37 -13.33
CA PHE A 96 9.57 5.23 -13.83
C PHE A 96 9.99 4.93 -15.27
N ILE A 97 9.94 3.67 -15.69
CA ILE A 97 10.36 3.25 -17.05
C ILE A 97 9.41 3.80 -18.15
N ILE A 98 8.19 4.19 -17.79
CA ILE A 98 7.11 4.55 -18.73
C ILE A 98 6.73 6.03 -18.58
#